data_AF-A0A0P7VWD6-F1
#
_entry.id   AF-A0A0P7VWD6-F1
#
_cell.length_a   1.000
_cell.length_b   1.000
_cell.length_c   1.000
_cell.angle_alpha   90.00
_cell.angle_beta   90.00
_cell.angle_gamma   90.00
#
_symmetry.space_group_name_H-M   'P 1'
#
loop_
_entity.id
_entity.type
_entity.pdbx_description
1 polymer ?
#
loop_
_entity_poly.entity_id
_entity_poly.type
_entity_poly.pdbx_seq_one_letter_code
_entity_poly.pdbx_strand_id
1 'polypeptide(L)'
;MADYTPRMKARYDEEIVKAMTEKFGYKNRLEVPKLEKITLNMGVGEASQDKKKVQTAAEEMALIAGQKPVITKAKKSIAQFKLREGMPIG
;
A
#
# COMPACT_ATOMS: atom_id res chain seq x y z
N MET A 1 6.50 12.35 24.27
CA MET A 1 5.74 11.47 23.37
C MET A 1 6.76 10.49 22.80
N ALA A 2 6.61 9.21 23.13
CA ALA A 2 7.72 8.26 23.28
C ALA A 2 8.53 8.04 22.00
N ASP A 3 9.84 7.93 22.20
CA ASP A 3 10.94 7.78 21.23
C ASP A 3 10.93 6.41 20.53
N TYR A 4 9.82 6.06 19.88
CA TYR A 4 9.66 4.76 19.23
C TYR A 4 10.19 4.79 17.79
N THR A 5 11.32 4.11 17.58
CA THR A 5 11.85 3.84 16.24
C THR A 5 11.35 2.47 15.76
N PRO A 6 10.62 2.38 14.63
CA PRO A 6 10.19 1.10 14.07
C PRO A 6 11.40 0.19 13.78
N ARG A 7 11.31 -1.09 14.17
CA ARG A 7 12.40 -2.07 14.00
C ARG A 7 13.02 -2.08 12.60
N MET A 8 12.19 -2.00 11.56
CA MET A 8 12.65 -2.01 10.17
C MET A 8 13.40 -0.74 9.77
N LYS A 9 13.06 0.40 10.39
CA LYS A 9 13.77 1.67 10.18
C LYS A 9 15.17 1.61 10.80
N ALA A 10 15.27 1.14 12.05
CA ALA A 10 16.56 0.94 12.71
C ALA A 10 17.46 0.00 11.90
N ARG A 11 16.91 -1.14 11.47
CA ARG A 11 17.63 -2.10 10.63
C ARG A 11 18.10 -1.51 9.30
N TYR A 12 17.28 -0.67 8.67
CA TYR A 12 17.66 0.02 7.44
C TYR A 12 18.88 0.92 7.66
N ASP A 13 18.85 1.75 8.70
CA ASP A 13 19.90 2.73 8.97
C ASP A 13 21.22 2.08 9.43
N GLU A 14 21.16 1.01 10.22
CA GLU A 14 22.33 0.39 10.84
C GLU A 14 23.00 -0.70 10.01
N GLU A 15 22.19 -1.57 9.37
CA GLU A 15 22.67 -2.76 8.65
C GLU A 15 22.62 -2.55 7.14
N ILE A 16 21.46 -2.17 6.61
CA ILE A 16 21.21 -2.17 5.16
C ILE A 16 22.04 -1.08 4.46
N VAL A 17 22.11 0.12 5.03
CA VAL A 17 22.90 1.22 4.44
C VAL A 17 24.37 0.85 4.32
N LYS A 18 24.95 0.22 5.35
CA LYS A 18 26.36 -0.21 5.33
C LYS A 18 26.59 -1.29 4.28
N ALA A 19 25.77 -2.35 4.31
CA ALA A 19 25.87 -3.45 3.34
C ALA A 19 25.69 -2.99 1.88
N MET A 20 24.78 -2.05 1.63
CA MET A 20 24.57 -1.45 0.31
C MET A 20 25.76 -0.59 -0.13
N THR A 21 26.34 0.20 0.78
CA THR A 21 27.52 1.03 0.49
C THR A 21 28.74 0.17 0.18
N GLU A 22 28.99 -0.88 0.96
CA GLU A 22 30.09 -1.83 0.73
C GLU A 22 29.92 -2.60 -0.58
N LYS A 23 28.71 -3.06 -0.88
CA LYS A 23 28.43 -3.87 -2.08
C LYS A 23 28.45 -3.07 -3.38
N PHE A 24 27.96 -1.83 -3.36
CA PHE A 24 27.75 -1.04 -4.58
C PHE A 24 28.65 0.21 -4.67
N GLY A 25 29.45 0.50 -3.65
CA GLY A 25 30.47 1.56 -3.67
C GLY A 25 29.90 2.98 -3.71
N TYR A 26 28.70 3.21 -3.15
CA TYR A 26 28.08 4.53 -3.11
C TYR A 26 29.00 5.56 -2.43
N LYS A 27 29.20 6.72 -3.07
CA LYS A 27 30.08 7.78 -2.55
C LYS A 27 29.34 8.72 -1.62
N ASN A 28 28.03 8.84 -1.83
CA ASN A 28 27.15 9.68 -1.03
C ASN A 28 26.10 8.81 -0.34
N ARG A 29 25.93 8.99 0.98
CA ARG A 29 24.91 8.27 1.77
C ARG A 29 23.48 8.48 1.23
N LEU A 30 23.22 9.60 0.56
CA LEU A 30 21.92 9.88 -0.05
C LEU A 30 21.65 9.09 -1.34
N GLU A 31 22.66 8.47 -1.95
CA GLU A 31 22.51 7.60 -3.13
C GLU A 31 21.97 6.21 -2.75
N VAL A 32 22.05 5.84 -1.47
CA VAL A 32 21.59 4.54 -1.00
C VAL A 32 20.06 4.47 -1.16
N PRO A 33 19.51 3.45 -1.89
CA PRO A 33 18.09 3.36 -2.20
C PRO A 33 17.20 3.30 -0.95
N LYS A 34 16.14 4.11 -0.94
CA LYS A 34 15.15 4.20 0.14
C LYS A 34 13.78 3.71 -0.32
N LEU A 35 12.98 3.22 0.62
CA LEU A 35 11.55 2.97 0.39
C LEU A 35 10.79 4.29 0.45
N GLU A 36 10.20 4.71 -0.66
CA GLU A 36 9.43 5.96 -0.75
C GLU A 36 7.97 5.77 -0.28
N LYS A 37 7.29 4.74 -0.79
CA LYS A 37 5.91 4.43 -0.40
C LYS A 37 5.58 2.95 -0.58
N ILE A 38 4.65 2.46 0.23
CA ILE A 38 4.03 1.15 0.08
C ILE A 38 2.54 1.39 -0.16
N THR A 39 2.02 0.97 -1.32
CA THR A 39 0.60 1.09 -1.65
C THR A 39 -0.11 -0.24 -1.46
N LEU A 40 -1.13 -0.27 -0.62
CA LEU A 40 -2.02 -1.41 -0.45
C LEU A 40 -3.24 -1.24 -1.36
N ASN A 41 -3.57 -2.26 -2.14
CA ASN A 41 -4.75 -2.28 -3.00
C ASN A 41 -5.45 -3.63 -2.83
N MET A 42 -6.77 -3.59 -2.73
CA MET A 42 -7.60 -4.79 -2.63
C MET A 42 -8.69 -4.71 -3.70
N GLY A 43 -8.67 -5.63 -4.64
CA GLY A 43 -9.78 -5.80 -5.59
C GLY A 43 -10.85 -6.68 -4.95
N VAL A 44 -12.03 -6.13 -4.70
CA VAL A 44 -13.16 -6.91 -4.20
C VAL A 44 -13.97 -7.38 -5.42
N GLY A 45 -13.66 -8.57 -5.95
CA GLY A 45 -14.26 -9.08 -7.19
C GLY A 45 -15.79 -9.18 -7.18
N GLU A 46 -16.38 -9.36 -5.99
CA GLU A 46 -17.84 -9.42 -5.78
C GLU A 46 -18.48 -8.05 -5.55
N ALA A 47 -17.69 -6.97 -5.55
CA ALA A 47 -18.14 -5.60 -5.33
C ALA A 47 -19.21 -5.12 -6.31
N SER A 48 -19.17 -5.65 -7.54
CA SER A 48 -20.17 -5.31 -8.57
C SER A 48 -21.57 -5.79 -8.18
N GLN A 49 -21.67 -6.81 -7.34
CA GLN A 49 -22.93 -7.41 -6.91
C GLN A 49 -23.35 -6.90 -5.53
N ASP A 50 -22.40 -6.70 -4.61
CA ASP A 50 -22.69 -6.23 -3.25
C ASP A 50 -21.74 -5.11 -2.80
N LYS A 51 -22.30 -3.90 -2.72
CA LYS A 51 -21.58 -2.71 -2.24
C LYS A 51 -21.18 -2.80 -0.76
N LYS A 52 -21.88 -3.59 0.05
CA LYS A 52 -21.55 -3.73 1.48
C LYS A 52 -20.21 -4.44 1.68
N LYS A 53 -19.88 -5.41 0.82
CA LYS A 53 -18.59 -6.12 0.87
C LYS A 53 -17.40 -5.19 0.66
N VAL A 54 -17.53 -4.19 -0.22
CA VAL A 54 -16.49 -3.16 -0.41
C VAL A 54 -16.29 -2.36 0.86
N GLN A 55 -17.38 -2.00 1.54
CA GLN A 55 -17.32 -1.22 2.78
C GLN A 55 -16.67 -2.02 3.91
N THR A 56 -17.03 -3.29 4.08
CA THR A 56 -16.40 -4.19 5.07
C THR A 56 -14.92 -4.40 4.77
N ALA A 57 -14.55 -4.65 3.53
CA ALA A 57 -13.14 -4.79 3.13
C ALA A 57 -12.32 -3.51 3.40
N ALA A 58 -12.92 -2.33 3.17
CA ALA A 58 -12.29 -1.06 3.49
C ALA A 58 -12.11 -0.86 5.02
N GLU A 59 -13.06 -1.32 5.83
CA GLU A 59 -12.95 -1.27 7.30
C GLU A 59 -11.84 -2.21 7.82
N GLU A 60 -11.78 -3.43 7.30
CA GLU A 60 -10.71 -4.38 7.64
C GLU A 60 -9.33 -3.86 7.22
N MET A 61 -9.21 -3.29 6.01
CA MET A 61 -7.96 -2.67 5.57
C MET A 61 -7.60 -1.46 6.44
N ALA A 62 -8.59 -0.69 6.92
CA ALA A 62 -8.34 0.40 7.84
C ALA A 62 -7.74 -0.08 9.17
N LEU A 63 -8.24 -1.20 9.69
CA LEU A 63 -7.71 -1.82 10.92
C LEU A 63 -6.28 -2.33 10.73
N ILE A 64 -5.96 -2.90 9.57
CA ILE A 64 -4.61 -3.43 9.26
C ILE A 64 -3.61 -2.28 9.02
N ALA A 65 -3.97 -1.31 8.17
CA ALA A 65 -3.08 -0.24 7.74
C ALA A 65 -3.02 0.94 8.72
N GLY A 66 -3.98 1.04 9.65
CA GLY A 66 -4.14 2.19 10.54
C GLY A 66 -4.51 3.49 9.81
N GLN A 67 -4.98 3.41 8.56
CA GLN A 67 -5.31 4.53 7.71
C GLN A 67 -6.63 4.28 6.99
N LYS A 68 -7.43 5.33 6.76
CA LYS A 68 -8.69 5.22 6.02
C LYS A 68 -8.41 4.95 4.53
N PRO A 69 -8.82 3.79 3.97
CA PRO A 69 -8.60 3.48 2.57
C PRO A 69 -9.44 4.34 1.63
N VAL A 70 -9.00 4.45 0.38
CA VAL A 70 -9.72 5.17 -0.67
C VAL A 70 -10.48 4.15 -1.53
N ILE A 71 -11.81 4.30 -1.57
CA ILE A 71 -12.65 3.48 -2.45
C ILE A 71 -12.47 3.94 -3.90
N THR A 72 -11.89 3.06 -4.71
CA THR A 72 -11.71 3.17 -6.15
C THR A 72 -12.98 2.76 -6.90
N LYS A 73 -13.28 3.53 -7.95
CA LYS A 73 -14.45 3.35 -8.80
C LYS A 73 -14.03 2.88 -10.20
N ALA A 74 -14.91 2.12 -10.83
CA ALA A 74 -14.79 1.72 -12.23
C ALA A 74 -14.63 2.93 -13.15
N LYS A 75 -13.56 2.97 -13.94
CA LYS A 75 -13.37 3.99 -14.99
C LYS A 75 -14.14 3.71 -16.28
N LYS A 76 -14.48 2.44 -16.54
CA LYS A 76 -15.15 1.99 -17.76
C LYS A 76 -16.18 0.93 -17.41
N SER A 77 -17.22 0.83 -18.23
CA SER A 77 -18.20 -0.26 -18.16
C SER A 77 -17.67 -1.48 -18.91
N ILE A 78 -17.74 -2.66 -18.30
CA ILE A 78 -17.29 -3.93 -18.91
C ILE A 78 -18.35 -5.00 -18.66
N ALA A 79 -19.02 -5.44 -19.74
CA ALA A 79 -20.16 -6.34 -19.67
C ALA A 79 -19.81 -7.72 -19.07
N GLN A 80 -18.63 -8.28 -19.42
CA GLN A 80 -18.17 -9.57 -18.91
C GLN A 80 -18.07 -9.60 -17.38
N PHE A 81 -17.71 -8.48 -16.76
CA PHE A 81 -17.59 -8.34 -15.30
C PHE A 81 -18.83 -7.77 -14.64
N LYS A 82 -19.93 -7.61 -15.41
CA LYS A 82 -21.18 -6.96 -14.97
C LYS A 82 -20.92 -5.59 -14.30
N LEU A 83 -19.92 -4.87 -14.81
CA LEU A 83 -19.41 -3.65 -14.21
C LEU A 83 -19.89 -2.44 -15.00
N ARG A 84 -20.38 -1.42 -14.30
CA ARG A 84 -20.71 -0.11 -14.88
C ARG A 84 -19.73 0.95 -14.38
N GLU A 85 -19.50 1.97 -15.20
CA GLU A 85 -18.71 3.14 -14.82
C GLU A 85 -19.24 3.77 -13.52
N GLY A 86 -18.32 4.19 -12.65
CA GLY A 86 -18.64 4.79 -11.35
C GLY A 86 -18.99 3.78 -10.24
N MET A 87 -19.11 2.49 -10.53
CA MET A 87 -19.33 1.47 -9.50
C MET A 87 -18.08 1.29 -8.61
N PRO A 88 -18.24 1.18 -7.28
CA PRO A 88 -17.12 0.86 -6.39
C PRO A 88 -16.65 -0.58 -6.63
N ILE A 89 -15.33 -0.80 -6.68
CA ILE A 89 -14.72 -2.11 -6.95
C ILE A 89 -13.73 -2.54 -5.85
N GLY A 90 -12.99 -1.59 -5.30
CA GLY A 90 -11.94 -1.85 -4.31
C GLY A 90 -11.48 -0.58 -3.65
#